data_AF-A0A356UG40-F1
#
_entry.id   AF-A0A356UG40-F1
#
_cell.length_a   1.000
_cell.length_b   1.000
_cell.length_c   1.000
_cell.angle_alpha   90.00
_cell.angle_beta   90.00
_cell.angle_gamma   90.00
#
_symmetry.space_group_name_H-M   'P 1'
#
loop_
_entity.id
_entity.type
_entity.pdbx_description
1 polymer ?
#
loop_
_entity_poly.entity_id
_entity_poly.type
_entity_poly.pdbx_seq_one_letter_code
_entity_poly.pdbx_strand_id
1 'polypeptide(L)'
;MEDAYQEQFRKSLQILAPGTLFRLGIENILLANTGGLIVVGDSPELMSIVSGGFHINCEFTPARLYELAKMDGAIITSHDAGKILIANAQLDPDPHMRSNETGIRHRTAERVARQTGELVVAISQRRKVITLYQGNIVFRLRDLPSILVKANQALQTLEKYRNVMIRELQHLGGLEFEDMVTVSEVCEVLKRSIKVLKVASEIEQHIAELGSEGRLVKMQLD
;
A
#
# COMPACT_ATOMS: atom_id res chain seq x y z
N MET A 1 -9.08 -21.99 6.91
CA MET A 1 -7.87 -21.98 6.05
C MET A 1 -7.79 -20.64 5.31
N GLU A 2 -8.89 -20.17 4.70
CA GLU A 2 -9.00 -18.85 4.08
C GLU A 2 -8.68 -17.68 5.04
N ASP A 3 -9.17 -17.72 6.29
CA ASP A 3 -8.91 -16.67 7.29
C ASP A 3 -7.44 -16.53 7.68
N ALA A 4 -6.69 -17.65 7.69
CA ALA A 4 -5.26 -17.65 8.02
C ALA A 4 -4.43 -17.00 6.92
N TYR A 5 -4.79 -17.24 5.64
CA TYR A 5 -4.17 -16.56 4.49
C TYR A 5 -4.49 -15.07 4.48
N GLN A 6 -5.71 -14.68 4.85
CA GLN A 6 -6.05 -13.26 5.00
C GLN A 6 -5.24 -12.58 6.10
N GLU A 7 -5.06 -13.23 7.25
CA GLU A 7 -4.25 -12.66 8.34
C GLU A 7 -2.76 -12.60 7.98
N GLN A 8 -2.23 -13.62 7.30
CA GLN A 8 -0.85 -13.61 6.80
C GLN A 8 -0.65 -12.48 5.77
N PHE A 9 -1.58 -12.32 4.83
CA PHE A 9 -1.53 -11.23 3.86
C PHE A 9 -1.63 -9.85 4.53
N ARG A 10 -2.42 -9.73 5.61
CA ARG A 10 -2.50 -8.50 6.41
C ARG A 10 -1.16 -8.13 7.03
N LYS A 11 -0.40 -9.11 7.53
CA LYS A 11 0.97 -8.90 8.02
C LYS A 11 1.92 -8.48 6.89
N SER A 12 1.80 -9.10 5.72
CA SER A 12 2.57 -8.71 4.53
C SER A 12 2.28 -7.26 4.11
N LEU A 13 1.03 -6.80 4.20
CA LEU A 13 0.69 -5.39 3.96
C LEU A 13 1.31 -4.44 4.97
N GLN A 14 1.53 -4.86 6.22
CA GLN A 14 2.20 -4.02 7.23
C GLN A 14 3.68 -3.80 6.89
N ILE A 15 4.38 -4.84 6.39
CA ILE A 15 5.78 -4.73 5.94
C ILE A 15 5.89 -3.80 4.71
N LEU A 16 4.81 -3.69 3.94
CA LEU A 16 4.73 -2.88 2.71
C LEU A 16 3.99 -1.54 2.90
N ALA A 17 3.64 -1.20 4.14
CA ALA A 17 2.97 0.05 4.45
C ALA A 17 3.88 1.24 4.12
N PRO A 18 3.34 2.35 3.58
CA PRO A 18 4.16 3.54 3.33
C PRO A 18 4.83 4.04 4.60
N GLY A 19 6.12 4.38 4.48
CA GLY A 19 6.99 4.72 5.61
C GLY A 19 7.94 3.62 6.07
N THR A 20 7.62 2.37 5.77
CA THR A 20 8.53 1.25 6.10
C THR A 20 9.78 1.30 5.21
N LEU A 21 10.91 0.83 5.74
CA LEU A 21 12.15 0.75 4.97
C LEU A 21 11.97 -0.15 3.72
N PHE A 22 11.23 -1.24 3.86
CA PHE A 22 10.98 -2.15 2.74
C PHE A 22 10.16 -1.48 1.62
N ARG A 23 9.08 -0.78 1.98
CA ARG A 23 8.29 0.00 1.02
C ARG A 23 9.12 1.09 0.34
N LEU A 24 9.93 1.82 1.09
CA LEU A 24 10.82 2.84 0.53
C LEU A 24 11.81 2.26 -0.49
N GLY A 25 12.40 1.09 -0.20
CA GLY A 25 13.28 0.39 -1.13
C GLY A 25 12.58 0.00 -2.43
N ILE A 26 11.37 -0.53 -2.34
CA ILE A 26 10.54 -0.90 -3.51
C ILE A 26 10.17 0.33 -4.34
N GLU A 27 9.80 1.43 -3.69
CA GLU A 27 9.47 2.69 -4.37
C GLU A 27 10.68 3.28 -5.09
N ASN A 28 11.88 3.21 -4.51
CA ASN A 28 13.11 3.63 -5.18
C ASN A 28 13.36 2.87 -6.49
N ILE A 29 13.11 1.55 -6.50
CA ILE A 29 13.21 0.73 -7.72
C ILE A 29 12.19 1.20 -8.77
N LEU A 30 10.95 1.44 -8.34
CA LEU A 30 9.88 1.91 -9.22
C LEU A 30 10.21 3.29 -9.84
N LEU A 31 10.67 4.24 -9.01
CA LEU A 31 11.00 5.61 -9.40
C LEU A 31 12.20 5.67 -10.37
N ALA A 32 13.19 4.80 -10.19
CA ALA A 32 14.31 4.66 -11.10
C ALA A 32 13.93 4.00 -12.44
N ASN A 33 12.64 3.65 -12.64
CA ASN A 33 12.15 2.91 -13.79
C ASN A 33 12.94 1.60 -13.99
N THR A 34 13.21 0.88 -12.90
CA THR A 34 13.81 -0.45 -12.95
C THR A 34 12.74 -1.50 -12.64
N GLY A 35 12.88 -2.69 -13.23
CA GLY A 35 12.04 -3.84 -12.86
C GLY A 35 12.58 -4.51 -11.60
N GLY A 36 11.76 -5.34 -10.95
CA GLY A 36 12.23 -6.09 -9.79
C GLY A 36 11.32 -7.26 -9.49
N LEU A 37 11.91 -8.34 -9.00
CA LEU A 37 11.20 -9.48 -8.44
C LEU A 37 11.81 -9.79 -7.08
N ILE A 38 11.05 -9.57 -6.02
CA ILE A 38 11.53 -9.72 -4.64
C ILE A 38 10.67 -10.77 -3.96
N VAL A 39 11.27 -11.78 -3.34
CA VAL A 39 10.59 -12.78 -2.53
C VAL A 39 10.94 -12.55 -1.07
N VAL A 40 9.92 -12.43 -0.23
CA VAL A 40 10.08 -12.25 1.22
C VAL A 40 9.81 -13.58 1.88
N GLY A 41 10.88 -14.24 2.34
CA GLY A 41 10.81 -15.58 2.91
C GLY A 41 12.09 -16.35 2.67
N ASP A 42 12.36 -17.29 3.57
CA ASP A 42 13.52 -18.19 3.53
C ASP A 42 13.14 -19.64 3.83
N SER A 43 11.89 -20.01 3.51
CA SER A 43 11.40 -21.37 3.66
C SER A 43 12.21 -22.38 2.84
N PRO A 44 12.35 -23.63 3.32
CA PRO A 44 12.97 -24.71 2.56
C PRO A 44 12.32 -24.91 1.18
N GLU A 45 11.01 -24.75 1.10
CA GLU A 45 10.23 -24.84 -0.14
C GLU A 45 10.68 -23.78 -1.15
N LEU A 46 10.86 -22.52 -0.72
CA LEU A 46 11.40 -21.48 -1.57
C LEU A 46 12.84 -21.80 -1.98
N MET A 47 13.71 -22.15 -1.03
CA MET A 47 15.12 -22.40 -1.32
C MET A 47 15.32 -23.58 -2.28
N SER A 48 14.39 -24.54 -2.33
CA SER A 48 14.42 -25.68 -3.26
C SER A 48 14.18 -25.30 -4.74
N ILE A 49 13.56 -24.14 -5.00
CA ILE A 49 13.27 -23.63 -6.36
C ILE A 49 14.18 -22.47 -6.78
N VAL A 50 15.18 -22.16 -5.94
CA VAL A 50 16.14 -21.09 -6.16
C VAL A 50 17.40 -21.66 -6.79
N SER A 51 17.74 -21.13 -7.96
CA SER A 51 18.90 -21.54 -8.74
C SER A 51 19.87 -20.36 -8.91
N GLY A 52 21.16 -20.60 -8.69
CA GLY A 52 22.21 -19.60 -8.91
C GLY A 52 22.13 -18.39 -7.96
N GLY A 53 22.51 -17.22 -8.48
CA GLY A 53 22.58 -15.97 -7.72
C GLY A 53 23.78 -15.85 -6.79
N PHE A 54 23.89 -14.69 -6.15
CA PHE A 54 24.93 -14.36 -5.19
C PHE A 54 24.37 -14.42 -3.78
N HIS A 55 25.02 -15.19 -2.91
CA HIS A 55 24.70 -15.23 -1.48
C HIS A 55 25.35 -14.01 -0.81
N ILE A 56 24.52 -13.04 -0.43
CA ILE A 56 24.95 -11.75 0.12
C ILE A 56 24.87 -11.78 1.64
N ASN A 57 23.75 -12.26 2.18
CA ASN A 57 23.44 -12.31 3.61
C ASN A 57 23.79 -11.00 4.35
N CYS A 58 23.24 -9.88 3.89
CA CYS A 58 23.47 -8.57 4.50
C CYS A 58 22.20 -7.96 5.09
N GLU A 59 22.37 -7.05 6.05
CA GLU A 59 21.25 -6.29 6.60
C GLU A 59 20.52 -5.50 5.50
N PHE A 60 19.21 -5.45 5.58
CA PHE A 60 18.38 -4.72 4.64
C PHE A 60 18.60 -3.21 4.79
N THR A 61 18.82 -2.54 3.66
CA THR A 61 18.61 -1.09 3.55
C THR A 61 17.95 -0.77 2.22
N PRO A 62 17.16 0.32 2.13
CA PRO A 62 16.55 0.74 0.86
C PRO A 62 17.58 0.92 -0.26
N ALA A 63 18.78 1.44 0.07
CA ALA A 63 19.87 1.63 -0.88
C ALA A 63 20.45 0.29 -1.37
N ARG A 64 20.66 -0.69 -0.47
CA ARG A 64 21.15 -2.03 -0.86
C ARG A 64 20.15 -2.73 -1.76
N LEU A 65 18.87 -2.72 -1.40
CA LEU A 65 17.83 -3.30 -2.24
C LEU A 65 17.81 -2.64 -3.63
N TYR A 66 17.87 -1.32 -3.67
CA TYR A 66 17.89 -0.54 -4.91
C TYR A 66 19.08 -0.91 -5.82
N GLU A 67 20.30 -0.96 -5.28
CA GLU A 67 21.49 -1.31 -6.06
C GLU A 67 21.43 -2.75 -6.59
N LEU A 68 21.00 -3.70 -5.75
CA LEU A 68 20.89 -5.11 -6.15
C LEU A 68 19.78 -5.34 -7.18
N ALA A 69 18.70 -4.55 -7.14
CA ALA A 69 17.61 -4.63 -8.11
C ALA A 69 17.97 -4.16 -9.52
N LYS A 70 19.15 -3.54 -9.70
CA LYS A 70 19.69 -3.24 -11.03
C LYS A 70 20.16 -4.50 -11.76
N MET A 71 20.44 -5.57 -11.02
CA MET A 71 20.74 -6.87 -11.60
C MET A 71 19.46 -7.52 -12.14
N ASP A 72 19.63 -8.44 -13.09
CA ASP A 72 18.54 -9.32 -13.51
C ASP A 72 18.21 -10.34 -12.41
N GLY A 73 17.09 -11.07 -12.58
CA GLY A 73 16.67 -12.12 -11.65
C GLY A 73 15.85 -11.63 -10.46
N ALA A 74 15.81 -12.47 -9.43
CA ALA A 74 15.08 -12.26 -8.20
C ALA A 74 16.02 -11.90 -7.04
N ILE A 75 15.46 -11.19 -6.06
CA ILE A 75 16.08 -10.91 -4.77
C ILE A 75 15.29 -11.66 -3.71
N ILE A 76 15.98 -12.35 -2.81
CA ILE A 76 15.38 -13.11 -1.71
C ILE A 76 15.77 -12.45 -0.41
N THR A 77 14.78 -12.16 0.41
CA THR A 77 14.97 -11.60 1.76
C THR A 77 14.58 -12.61 2.82
N SER A 78 15.01 -12.39 4.06
CA SER A 78 14.45 -13.12 5.21
C SER A 78 12.93 -12.90 5.32
N HIS A 79 12.23 -13.78 6.04
CA HIS A 79 10.77 -13.71 6.26
C HIS A 79 10.25 -12.37 6.82
N ASP A 80 11.09 -11.63 7.55
CA ASP A 80 10.80 -10.32 8.12
C ASP A 80 11.28 -9.15 7.23
N ALA A 81 11.87 -9.45 6.07
CA ALA A 81 12.56 -8.51 5.19
C ALA A 81 13.71 -7.73 5.86
N GLY A 82 14.25 -8.22 6.99
CA GLY A 82 15.37 -7.62 7.71
C GLY A 82 16.74 -7.85 7.05
N LYS A 83 16.88 -8.89 6.22
CA LYS A 83 18.12 -9.21 5.50
C LYS A 83 17.87 -9.51 4.04
N ILE A 84 18.84 -9.16 3.19
CA ILE A 84 18.92 -9.60 1.80
C ILE A 84 19.84 -10.82 1.75
N LEU A 85 19.27 -11.97 1.42
CA LEU A 85 19.96 -13.26 1.46
C LEU A 85 20.64 -13.55 0.12
N ILE A 86 19.88 -13.45 -0.97
CA ILE A 86 20.34 -13.78 -2.32
C ILE A 86 19.90 -12.69 -3.29
N ALA A 87 20.76 -12.32 -4.24
CA ALA A 87 20.39 -11.48 -5.37
C ALA A 87 20.78 -12.13 -6.70
N ASN A 88 20.15 -11.70 -7.79
CA ASN A 88 20.30 -12.31 -9.11
C ASN A 88 19.99 -13.82 -9.10
N ALA A 89 19.00 -14.22 -8.30
CA ALA A 89 18.52 -15.58 -8.25
C ALA A 89 17.60 -15.86 -9.44
N GLN A 90 17.68 -17.07 -9.99
CA GLN A 90 16.66 -17.61 -10.88
C GLN A 90 15.64 -18.40 -10.05
N LEU A 91 14.35 -18.20 -10.32
CA LEU A 91 13.26 -18.92 -9.67
C LEU A 91 12.63 -19.88 -10.67
N ASP A 92 12.64 -21.17 -10.34
CA ASP A 92 12.16 -22.25 -11.20
C ASP A 92 10.93 -22.96 -10.58
N PRO A 93 9.77 -22.26 -10.43
CA PRO A 93 8.56 -22.89 -9.91
C PRO A 93 7.95 -23.88 -10.92
N ASP A 94 7.01 -24.71 -10.45
CA ASP A 94 6.34 -25.73 -11.27
C ASP A 94 5.78 -25.14 -12.59
N PRO A 95 6.27 -25.59 -13.77
CA PRO A 95 5.84 -25.06 -15.05
C PRO A 95 4.38 -25.41 -15.39
N HIS A 96 3.80 -26.45 -14.78
CA HIS A 96 2.43 -26.89 -15.01
C HIS A 96 1.40 -26.04 -14.25
N MET A 97 1.86 -25.23 -13.29
CA MET A 97 0.97 -24.32 -12.57
C MET A 97 0.44 -23.23 -13.50
N ARG A 98 -0.89 -23.14 -13.62
CA ARG A 98 -1.56 -22.11 -14.42
C ARG A 98 -1.34 -20.73 -13.81
N SER A 99 -1.12 -19.74 -14.66
CA SER A 99 -0.98 -18.34 -14.29
C SER A 99 -1.89 -17.51 -15.20
N ASN A 100 -2.57 -16.52 -14.62
CA ASN A 100 -3.43 -15.60 -15.36
C ASN A 100 -2.68 -14.32 -15.77
N GLU A 101 -1.40 -14.20 -15.40
CA GLU A 101 -0.59 -13.01 -15.62
C GLU A 101 0.08 -12.95 -17.00
N THR A 102 0.20 -11.73 -17.51
CA THR A 102 0.83 -11.46 -18.81
C THR A 102 2.28 -10.98 -18.60
N GLY A 103 3.25 -11.87 -18.71
CA GLY A 103 4.69 -11.55 -18.68
C GLY A 103 5.49 -12.48 -17.79
N ILE A 104 6.70 -12.86 -18.23
CA ILE A 104 7.51 -13.90 -17.56
C ILE A 104 7.67 -13.61 -16.06
N ARG A 105 8.04 -12.38 -15.70
CA ARG A 105 8.23 -11.96 -14.29
C ARG A 105 6.96 -12.10 -13.44
N HIS A 106 5.81 -11.65 -13.94
CA HIS A 106 4.55 -11.75 -13.20
C HIS A 106 4.03 -13.19 -13.12
N ARG A 107 4.24 -14.01 -14.17
CA ARG A 107 3.92 -15.44 -14.15
C ARG A 107 4.79 -16.18 -13.13
N THR A 108 6.09 -15.91 -13.10
CA THR A 108 6.99 -16.48 -12.10
C THR A 108 6.57 -16.03 -10.69
N ALA A 109 6.25 -14.75 -10.49
CA ALA A 109 5.79 -14.24 -9.21
C ALA A 109 4.54 -14.96 -8.69
N GLU A 110 3.51 -15.08 -9.54
CA GLU A 110 2.26 -15.77 -9.19
C GLU A 110 2.50 -17.24 -8.86
N ARG A 111 3.33 -17.94 -9.65
CA ARG A 111 3.64 -19.36 -9.43
C ARG A 111 4.44 -19.59 -8.15
N VAL A 112 5.48 -18.79 -7.91
CA VAL A 112 6.29 -18.87 -6.69
C VAL A 112 5.41 -18.63 -5.47
N ALA A 113 4.58 -17.59 -5.48
CA ALA A 113 3.68 -17.28 -4.37
C ALA A 113 2.65 -18.39 -4.11
N ARG A 114 2.10 -19.00 -5.17
CA ARG A 114 1.14 -20.11 -5.04
C ARG A 114 1.79 -21.41 -4.58
N GLN A 115 3.03 -21.69 -5.01
CA GLN A 115 3.75 -22.91 -4.67
C GLN A 115 4.32 -22.87 -3.26
N THR A 116 4.88 -21.73 -2.85
CA THR A 116 5.59 -21.58 -1.57
C THR A 116 4.73 -20.96 -0.47
N GLY A 117 3.68 -20.22 -0.84
CA GLY A 117 2.90 -19.40 0.10
C GLY A 117 3.60 -18.11 0.53
N GLU A 118 4.83 -17.86 0.06
CA GLU A 118 5.61 -16.68 0.39
C GLU A 118 5.09 -15.43 -0.32
N LEU A 119 5.40 -14.27 0.25
CA LEU A 119 5.10 -12.99 -0.37
C LEU A 119 6.09 -12.73 -1.51
N VAL A 120 5.57 -12.53 -2.72
CA VAL A 120 6.34 -12.13 -3.89
C VAL A 120 5.91 -10.75 -4.38
N VAL A 121 6.86 -9.84 -4.46
CA VAL A 121 6.68 -8.47 -4.95
C VAL A 121 7.24 -8.36 -6.36
N ALA A 122 6.35 -8.11 -7.33
CA ALA A 122 6.71 -7.84 -8.71
C ALA A 122 6.60 -6.35 -9.03
N ILE A 123 7.71 -5.76 -9.47
CA ILE A 123 7.80 -4.35 -9.87
C ILE A 123 7.88 -4.30 -11.39
N SER A 124 6.83 -3.73 -12.01
CA SER A 124 6.77 -3.57 -13.46
C SER A 124 7.28 -2.18 -13.87
N GLN A 125 8.45 -2.15 -14.48
CA GLN A 125 9.04 -0.95 -15.10
C GLN A 125 8.08 -0.24 -16.07
N ARG A 126 7.48 -0.98 -17.02
CA ARG A 126 6.64 -0.37 -18.07
C ARG A 126 5.34 0.21 -17.53
N ARG A 127 4.64 -0.54 -16.67
CA ARG A 127 3.34 -0.13 -16.11
C ARG A 127 3.45 0.83 -14.92
N LYS A 128 4.65 0.97 -14.33
CA LYS A 128 4.86 1.70 -13.07
C LYS A 128 3.91 1.25 -11.95
N VAL A 129 3.75 -0.06 -11.80
CA VAL A 129 2.89 -0.67 -10.76
C VAL A 129 3.68 -1.72 -10.01
N ILE A 130 3.45 -1.77 -8.69
CA ILE A 130 3.93 -2.84 -7.81
C ILE A 130 2.76 -3.80 -7.58
N THR A 131 2.98 -5.08 -7.82
CA THR A 131 1.99 -6.15 -7.60
C THR A 131 2.52 -7.14 -6.59
N LEU A 132 1.68 -7.47 -5.60
CA LEU A 132 1.95 -8.44 -4.56
C LEU A 132 1.23 -9.74 -4.90
N TYR A 133 1.93 -10.84 -4.72
CA TYR A 133 1.40 -12.20 -4.84
C TYR A 133 1.67 -12.93 -3.53
N GLN A 134 0.65 -13.58 -2.96
CA GLN A 134 0.82 -14.45 -1.79
C GLN A 134 -0.26 -15.53 -1.78
N GLY A 135 0.13 -16.79 -1.92
CA GLY A 135 -0.84 -17.86 -2.18
C GLY A 135 -1.69 -17.51 -3.42
N ASN A 136 -3.01 -17.53 -3.27
CA ASN A 136 -3.95 -17.18 -4.35
C ASN A 136 -4.30 -15.68 -4.41
N ILE A 137 -3.71 -14.84 -3.55
CA ILE A 137 -4.01 -13.41 -3.48
C ILE A 137 -3.13 -12.65 -4.48
N VAL A 138 -3.75 -11.80 -5.28
CA VAL A 138 -3.08 -10.83 -6.16
C VAL A 138 -3.54 -9.44 -5.77
N PHE A 139 -2.61 -8.58 -5.38
CA PHE A 139 -2.93 -7.23 -4.93
C PHE A 139 -2.02 -6.19 -5.59
N ARG A 140 -2.61 -5.17 -6.22
CA ARG A 140 -1.85 -4.07 -6.82
C ARG A 140 -1.76 -2.93 -5.82
N LEU A 141 -0.54 -2.58 -5.43
CA LEU A 141 -0.32 -1.42 -4.57
C LEU A 141 -0.74 -0.15 -5.32
N ARG A 142 -1.51 0.70 -4.64
CA ARG A 142 -1.85 2.02 -5.13
C ARG A 142 -0.64 2.93 -5.08
N ASP A 143 -0.57 3.80 -6.07
CA ASP A 143 0.45 4.83 -6.19
C ASP A 143 0.27 5.87 -5.07
N LEU A 144 1.33 6.12 -4.30
CA LEU A 144 1.31 6.99 -3.13
C LEU A 144 0.93 8.45 -3.49
N PRO A 145 1.52 9.08 -4.52
CA PRO A 145 1.05 10.37 -5.05
C PRO A 145 -0.44 10.44 -5.33
N SER A 146 -1.03 9.38 -5.90
CA SER A 146 -2.48 9.36 -6.18
C SER A 146 -3.32 9.43 -4.90
N ILE A 147 -2.91 8.71 -3.85
CA ILE A 147 -3.62 8.73 -2.55
C ILE A 147 -3.45 10.12 -1.90
N LEU A 148 -2.24 10.68 -1.91
CA LEU A 148 -1.98 12.03 -1.39
C LEU A 148 -2.80 13.11 -2.09
N VAL A 149 -2.91 13.06 -3.42
CA VAL A 149 -3.74 14.01 -4.19
C VAL A 149 -5.20 13.93 -3.77
N LYS A 150 -5.76 12.71 -3.63
CA LYS A 150 -7.14 12.51 -3.18
C LYS A 150 -7.35 13.01 -1.75
N ALA A 151 -6.42 12.71 -0.84
CA ALA A 151 -6.46 13.18 0.53
C ALA A 151 -6.47 14.72 0.63
N ASN A 152 -5.61 15.39 -0.15
CA ASN A 152 -5.56 16.85 -0.21
C ASN A 152 -6.84 17.45 -0.80
N GLN A 153 -7.42 16.83 -1.83
CA GLN A 153 -8.71 17.26 -2.40
C GLN A 153 -9.86 17.10 -1.40
N ALA A 154 -9.87 16.01 -0.63
CA ALA A 154 -10.83 15.77 0.42
C ALA A 154 -10.68 16.80 1.56
N LEU A 155 -9.46 17.14 1.98
CA LEU A 155 -9.20 18.19 2.98
C LEU A 155 -9.72 19.57 2.52
N GLN A 156 -9.47 19.95 1.27
CA GLN A 156 -10.01 21.20 0.72
C GLN A 156 -11.55 21.21 0.69
N THR A 157 -12.16 20.05 0.46
CA THR A 157 -13.62 19.89 0.47
C THR A 157 -14.17 19.98 1.88
N LEU A 158 -13.49 19.35 2.86
CA LEU A 158 -13.81 19.43 4.28
C LEU A 158 -13.80 20.87 4.76
N GLU A 159 -12.77 21.64 4.42
CA GLU A 159 -12.66 23.05 4.82
C GLU A 159 -13.84 23.88 4.29
N LYS A 160 -14.21 23.70 3.01
CA LYS A 160 -15.38 24.36 2.41
C LYS A 160 -16.68 23.98 3.13
N TYR A 161 -16.87 22.70 3.42
CA TYR A 161 -18.06 22.22 4.14
C TYR A 161 -18.11 22.72 5.58
N ARG A 162 -16.98 22.75 6.28
CA ARG A 162 -16.86 23.33 7.62
C ARG A 162 -17.23 24.81 7.64
N ASN A 163 -16.72 25.59 6.68
CA ASN A 163 -17.02 27.02 6.58
C ASN A 163 -18.50 27.30 6.28
N VAL A 164 -19.17 26.42 5.53
CA VAL A 164 -20.64 26.51 5.35
C VAL A 164 -21.35 26.13 6.65
N MET A 165 -20.98 25.01 7.27
CA MET A 165 -21.59 24.54 8.51
C MET A 165 -21.49 25.57 9.64
N ILE A 166 -20.34 26.23 9.81
CA ILE A 166 -20.14 27.30 10.81
C ILE A 166 -21.09 28.46 10.56
N ARG A 167 -21.30 28.86 9.31
CA ARG A 167 -22.25 29.94 8.97
C ARG A 167 -23.69 29.56 9.28
N GLU A 168 -24.10 28.33 8.96
CA GLU A 168 -25.44 27.83 9.30
C GLU A 168 -25.63 27.74 10.83
N LEU A 169 -24.60 27.33 11.58
CA LEU A 169 -24.63 27.31 13.04
C LEU A 169 -24.76 28.72 13.64
N GLN A 170 -24.01 29.70 13.10
CA GLN A 170 -24.12 31.09 13.53
C GLN A 170 -25.52 31.66 13.23
N HIS A 171 -26.08 31.34 12.07
CA HIS A 171 -27.43 31.74 11.71
C HIS A 171 -28.47 31.12 12.66
N LEU A 172 -28.37 29.81 12.93
CA LEU A 172 -29.23 29.12 13.89
C LEU A 172 -29.14 29.74 15.28
N GLY A 173 -27.92 30.08 15.75
CA GLY A 173 -27.74 30.75 17.04
C GLY A 173 -28.35 32.16 17.11
N GLY A 174 -28.39 32.87 15.98
CA GLY A 174 -29.12 34.14 15.88
C GLY A 174 -30.63 33.95 16.01
N LEU A 175 -31.19 32.96 15.31
CA LEU A 175 -32.61 32.61 15.43
C LEU A 175 -32.97 32.10 16.82
N GLU A 176 -32.06 31.37 17.47
CA GLU A 176 -32.22 30.90 18.85
C GLU A 176 -32.32 32.07 19.83
N PHE A 177 -31.49 33.10 19.66
CA PHE A 177 -31.56 34.31 20.49
C PHE A 177 -32.88 35.08 20.33
N GLU A 178 -33.50 35.02 19.15
CA GLU A 178 -34.78 35.67 18.83
C GLU A 178 -36.00 34.77 19.07
N ASP A 179 -35.82 33.56 19.62
CA ASP A 179 -36.89 32.54 19.78
C ASP A 179 -37.63 32.20 18.47
N MET A 180 -36.93 32.27 17.32
CA MET A 180 -37.49 32.08 15.97
C MET A 180 -37.00 30.81 15.26
N VAL A 181 -36.43 29.85 15.98
CA VAL A 181 -35.93 28.59 15.41
C VAL A 181 -37.08 27.71 14.90
N THR A 182 -36.93 27.19 13.69
CA THR A 182 -37.81 26.15 13.13
C THR A 182 -37.06 24.83 12.96
N VAL A 183 -37.83 23.74 12.78
CA VAL A 183 -37.29 22.41 12.47
C VAL A 183 -36.47 22.42 11.17
N SER A 184 -36.76 23.33 10.24
CA SER A 184 -36.04 23.42 8.97
C SER A 184 -34.60 23.89 9.15
N GLU A 185 -34.33 24.90 9.99
CA GLU A 185 -32.95 25.36 10.22
C GLU A 185 -32.14 24.32 10.98
N VAL A 186 -32.74 23.64 11.96
CA VAL A 186 -32.10 22.52 12.67
C VAL A 186 -31.73 21.40 11.69
N CYS A 187 -32.66 21.01 10.80
CA CYS A 187 -32.41 19.99 9.78
C CYS A 187 -31.26 20.39 8.83
N GLU A 188 -31.19 21.65 8.41
CA GLU A 188 -30.14 22.11 7.50
C GLU A 188 -28.76 22.08 8.18
N VAL A 189 -28.66 22.51 9.45
CA VAL A 189 -27.41 22.38 10.23
C VAL A 189 -26.98 20.91 10.35
N LEU A 190 -27.88 20.01 10.74
CA LEU A 190 -27.60 18.58 10.86
C LEU A 190 -27.10 17.97 9.54
N LYS A 191 -27.75 18.32 8.43
CA LYS A 191 -27.35 17.89 7.09
C LYS A 191 -25.95 18.38 6.72
N ARG A 192 -25.56 19.60 7.13
CA ARG A 192 -24.18 20.09 6.93
C ARG A 192 -23.18 19.35 7.81
N SER A 193 -23.51 19.07 9.06
CA SER A 193 -22.67 18.28 9.97
C SER A 193 -22.42 16.86 9.42
N ILE A 194 -23.45 16.19 8.89
CA ILE A 194 -23.29 14.87 8.26
C ILE A 194 -22.31 14.92 7.08
N LYS A 195 -22.37 15.97 6.25
CA LYS A 195 -21.41 16.13 5.13
C LYS A 195 -19.98 16.28 5.62
N VAL A 196 -19.75 17.06 6.67
CA VAL A 196 -18.43 17.23 7.29
C VAL A 196 -17.92 15.89 7.81
N LEU A 197 -18.72 15.16 8.59
CA LEU A 197 -18.36 13.86 9.15
C LEU A 197 -18.05 12.81 8.06
N LYS A 198 -18.83 12.80 6.97
CA LYS A 198 -18.62 11.87 5.87
C LYS A 198 -17.28 12.10 5.17
N VAL A 199 -16.92 13.36 4.92
CA VAL A 199 -15.63 13.70 4.28
C VAL A 199 -14.47 13.43 5.24
N ALA A 200 -14.63 13.73 6.54
CA ALA A 200 -13.62 13.41 7.55
C ALA A 200 -13.29 11.91 7.59
N SER A 201 -14.31 11.04 7.57
CA SER A 201 -14.12 9.59 7.53
C SER A 201 -13.41 9.10 6.26
N GLU A 202 -13.66 9.72 5.11
CA GLU A 202 -12.93 9.41 3.87
C GLU A 202 -11.45 9.81 3.97
N ILE A 203 -11.15 10.95 4.60
CA ILE A 203 -9.76 11.38 4.85
C ILE A 203 -9.05 10.41 5.79
N GLU A 204 -9.71 9.93 6.85
CA GLU A 204 -9.14 8.92 7.77
C GLU A 204 -8.74 7.63 7.05
N GLN A 205 -9.56 7.17 6.09
CA GLN A 205 -9.22 6.02 5.26
C GLN A 205 -7.97 6.27 4.42
N HIS A 206 -7.85 7.46 3.82
CA HIS A 206 -6.64 7.84 3.10
C HIS A 206 -5.42 7.93 4.02
N ILE A 207 -5.53 8.50 5.23
CA ILE A 207 -4.43 8.55 6.21
C ILE A 207 -3.98 7.13 6.57
N ALA A 208 -4.91 6.20 6.81
CA ALA A 208 -4.59 4.81 7.11
C ALA A 208 -3.82 4.13 5.96
N GLU A 209 -4.21 4.39 4.71
CA GLU A 209 -3.49 3.88 3.54
C GLU A 209 -2.11 4.51 3.34
N LEU A 210 -1.95 5.78 3.72
CA LEU A 210 -0.71 6.53 3.60
C LEU A 210 0.30 6.20 4.71
N GLY A 211 -0.05 5.43 5.74
CA GLY A 211 0.87 5.09 6.82
C GLY A 211 1.56 6.31 7.43
N SER A 212 2.89 6.30 7.57
CA SER A 212 3.61 7.47 8.11
C SER A 212 3.66 8.65 7.16
N GLU A 213 3.51 8.43 5.85
CA GLU A 213 3.47 9.49 4.83
C GLU A 213 2.19 10.33 4.94
N GLY A 214 1.17 9.84 5.65
CA GLY A 214 -0.07 10.56 5.93
C GLY A 214 0.03 11.60 7.05
N ARG A 215 1.21 11.77 7.67
CA ARG A 215 1.37 12.63 8.86
C ARG A 215 0.87 14.07 8.65
N LEU A 216 1.22 14.70 7.53
CA LEU A 216 0.80 16.08 7.26
C LEU A 216 -0.71 16.18 7.01
N VAL A 217 -1.29 15.21 6.30
CA VAL A 217 -2.74 15.13 6.08
C VAL A 217 -3.46 14.98 7.42
N LYS A 218 -2.95 14.13 8.31
CA LYS A 218 -3.48 13.95 9.66
C LYS A 218 -3.44 15.24 10.48
N MET A 219 -2.30 15.95 10.47
CA MET A 219 -2.18 17.24 11.17
C MET A 219 -3.12 18.33 10.64
N GLN A 220 -3.59 18.23 9.40
CA GLN A 220 -4.57 19.16 8.82
C GLN A 220 -6.03 18.75 9.09
N LEU A 221 -6.26 17.47 9.36
CA LEU A 221 -7.57 16.95 9.73
C LEU A 221 -7.91 17.24 11.20
N ASP A 222 -6.93 17.03 12.09
CA ASP A 222 -7.00 17.31 13.53
C ASP A 222 -7.22 18.81 13.82
#